data_AF-A0A6B3GIJ8-F1
#
_entry.id   AF-A0A6B3GIJ8-F1
#
_cell.length_a   1.000
_cell.length_b   1.000
_cell.length_c   1.000
_cell.angle_alpha   90.00
_cell.angle_beta   90.00
_cell.angle_gamma   90.00
#
_symmetry.space_group_name_H-M   'P 1'
#
loop_
_entity.id
_entity.type
_entity.pdbx_description
1 polymer ?
#
loop_
_entity_poly.entity_id
_entity_poly.type
_entity_poly.pdbx_seq_one_letter_code
_entity_poly.pdbx_strand_id
1 'polypeptide(L)'
;TAQKVQLLETVDPIARLKLAIQWLSEHLAEQDVAESIAKDVQDGVDKQQREFLLRRQLDAVRKELAELNGDPEDESDDYRARVEAADLPEHVREAALKEVEKLERSSDQSPEGSWIRTWLDTVLELPWTERTEDAYDIRGAQEVLDAEHAGLADVKERITEYLAVRKRRADRGLGVVGGRRGGAVLALVGPPGVGKTSLG
;
A
#
# COMPACT_ATOMS: atom_id res chain seq x y z
N THR A 1 34.87 38.16 12.89
CA THR A 1 34.10 37.97 11.65
C THR A 1 34.22 39.21 10.79
N ALA A 2 34.17 39.04 9.47
CA ALA A 2 34.32 40.13 8.49
C ALA A 2 33.36 41.31 8.75
N GLN A 3 32.12 41.02 9.18
CA GLN A 3 31.13 42.02 9.57
C GLN A 3 31.61 42.94 10.73
N LYS A 4 32.20 42.36 11.79
CA LYS A 4 32.73 43.17 12.92
C LYS A 4 33.86 44.11 12.49
N VAL A 5 34.71 43.67 11.56
CA VAL A 5 35.81 44.47 11.02
C VAL A 5 35.25 45.63 10.18
N GLN A 6 34.32 45.35 9.29
CA GLN A 6 33.66 46.35 8.45
C GLN A 6 32.91 47.43 9.27
N LEU A 7 32.34 47.05 10.42
CA LEU A 7 31.68 47.99 11.34
C LEU A 7 32.68 48.93 12.03
N LEU A 8 33.86 48.41 12.39
CA LEU A 8 34.94 49.17 13.02
C LEU A 8 35.66 50.08 12.00
N GLU A 9 35.74 49.67 10.74
CA GLU A 9 36.33 50.45 9.64
C GLU A 9 35.43 51.58 9.15
N THR A 10 34.12 51.52 9.41
CA THR A 10 33.16 52.56 9.00
C THR A 10 33.27 53.78 9.92
N VAL A 11 34.10 54.78 9.58
CA VAL A 11 34.41 55.93 10.45
C VAL A 11 33.19 56.82 10.73
N ASP A 12 32.30 57.02 9.76
CA ASP A 12 31.07 57.82 9.93
C ASP A 12 30.10 57.17 10.93
N PRO A 13 29.74 57.84 12.04
CA PRO A 13 28.85 57.28 13.06
C PRO A 13 27.46 56.91 12.52
N ILE A 14 26.92 57.71 11.60
CA ILE A 14 25.56 57.49 11.07
C ILE A 14 25.54 56.26 10.16
N ALA A 15 26.49 56.16 9.23
CA ALA A 15 26.65 54.98 8.39
C ALA A 15 26.88 53.71 9.21
N ARG A 16 27.71 53.78 10.25
CA ARG A 16 27.99 52.64 11.14
C ARG A 16 26.74 52.14 11.87
N LEU A 17 25.93 53.06 12.38
CA LEU A 17 24.66 52.74 13.07
C LEU A 17 23.65 52.10 12.11
N LYS A 18 23.52 52.62 10.88
CA LYS A 18 22.64 52.01 9.87
C LYS A 18 23.05 50.57 9.53
N LEU A 19 24.34 50.34 9.36
CA LEU A 19 24.90 49.02 9.09
C LEU A 19 24.64 48.05 10.25
N ALA A 20 24.85 48.52 11.49
CA ALA A 20 24.61 47.74 12.70
C ALA A 20 23.13 47.35 12.85
N ILE A 21 22.22 48.31 12.65
CA ILE A 21 20.78 48.09 12.74
C ILE A 21 20.33 47.08 11.69
N GLN A 22 20.80 47.20 10.44
CA GLN A 22 20.47 46.25 9.40
C GLN A 22 20.83 44.81 9.79
N TRP A 23 22.07 44.58 10.23
CA TRP A 23 22.52 43.24 10.60
C TRP A 23 21.83 42.71 11.86
N LEU A 24 21.57 43.58 12.84
CA LEU A 24 20.79 43.21 14.02
C LEU A 24 19.38 42.79 13.62
N SER A 25 18.73 43.51 12.70
CA SER A 25 17.39 43.15 12.20
C SER A 25 17.39 41.83 11.42
N GLU A 26 18.40 41.59 10.57
CA GLU A 26 18.56 40.30 9.87
C GLU A 26 18.74 39.15 10.87
N HIS A 27 19.58 39.34 11.89
CA HIS A 27 19.84 38.30 12.89
C HIS A 27 18.63 38.04 13.81
N LEU A 28 17.85 39.08 14.12
CA LEU A 28 16.62 38.95 14.89
C LEU A 28 15.58 38.13 14.13
N ALA A 29 15.45 38.38 12.82
CA ALA A 29 14.57 37.59 11.96
C ALA A 29 14.98 36.11 11.87
N GLU A 30 16.29 35.83 11.82
CA GLU A 30 16.80 34.45 11.88
C GLU A 30 16.46 33.76 13.22
N GLN A 31 16.61 34.47 14.34
CA GLN A 31 16.23 33.94 15.66
C GLN A 31 14.73 33.67 15.78
N ASP A 32 13.88 34.58 15.34
CA ASP A 32 12.42 34.42 15.40
C ASP A 32 11.96 33.16 14.63
N VAL A 33 12.56 32.92 13.46
CA VAL A 33 12.29 31.70 12.66
C VAL A 33 12.76 30.45 13.41
N ALA A 34 13.96 30.47 14.00
CA ALA A 34 14.48 29.33 14.75
C ALA A 34 13.62 29.00 15.99
N GLU A 35 13.15 30.02 16.72
CA GLU A 35 12.24 29.82 17.86
C GLU A 35 10.88 29.29 17.44
N SER A 36 10.32 29.81 16.33
CA SER A 36 9.06 29.29 15.78
C SER A 36 9.17 27.81 15.42
N ILE A 37 10.25 27.41 14.72
CA ILE A 37 10.49 26.02 14.35
C ILE A 37 10.64 25.14 15.60
N ALA A 38 11.42 25.58 16.58
CA ALA A 38 11.62 24.83 17.82
C ALA A 38 10.29 24.61 18.56
N LYS A 39 9.44 25.63 18.62
CA LYS A 39 8.11 25.55 19.22
C LYS A 39 7.20 24.59 18.48
N ASP A 40 7.13 24.69 17.15
CA ASP A 40 6.29 23.81 16.33
C ASP A 40 6.68 22.33 16.47
N VAL A 41 7.98 22.05 16.54
CA VAL A 41 8.51 20.70 16.78
C VAL A 41 8.11 20.20 18.18
N GLN A 42 8.26 21.04 19.21
CA GLN A 42 7.91 20.68 20.58
C GLN A 42 6.40 20.39 20.71
N ASP A 43 5.55 21.26 20.15
CA ASP A 43 4.09 21.09 20.15
C ASP A 43 3.67 19.82 19.41
N GLY A 44 4.35 19.48 18.30
CA GLY A 44 4.14 18.24 17.55
C GLY A 44 4.49 16.99 18.35
N VAL A 45 5.65 16.98 19.01
CA VAL A 45 6.11 15.86 19.85
C VAL A 45 5.19 15.66 21.05
N ASP A 46 4.81 16.74 21.74
CA ASP A 46 3.92 16.67 22.90
C ASP A 46 2.53 16.15 22.52
N LYS A 47 2.01 16.56 21.36
CA LYS A 47 0.74 16.05 20.82
C LYS A 47 0.83 14.55 20.52
N GLN A 48 1.89 14.10 19.85
CA GLN A 48 2.10 12.69 19.53
C GLN A 48 2.24 11.84 20.80
N GLN A 49 3.01 12.28 21.79
CA GLN A 49 3.16 11.58 23.08
C GLN A 49 1.82 11.50 23.82
N ARG A 50 1.06 12.60 23.85
CA ARG A 50 -0.27 12.61 24.47
C ARG A 50 -1.22 11.64 23.78
N GLU A 51 -1.25 11.64 22.45
CA GLU A 51 -2.09 10.72 21.68
C GLU A 51 -1.69 9.26 21.91
N PHE A 52 -0.40 8.95 21.91
CA PHE A 52 0.11 7.61 22.20
C PHE A 52 -0.32 7.13 23.60
N LEU A 53 -0.19 7.97 24.63
CA LEU A 53 -0.61 7.64 25.99
C LEU A 53 -2.12 7.40 26.09
N LEU A 54 -2.92 8.27 25.45
CA LEU A 54 -4.38 8.14 25.44
C LEU A 54 -4.85 6.87 24.72
N ARG A 55 -4.21 6.50 23.60
CA ARG A 55 -4.50 5.24 22.90
C ARG A 55 -4.20 4.03 23.79
N ARG A 56 -3.02 4.00 24.41
CA ARG A 56 -2.65 2.90 25.31
C ARG A 56 -3.59 2.78 26.52
N GLN A 57 -4.11 3.90 27.02
CA GLN A 57 -5.13 3.90 28.07
C GLN A 57 -6.48 3.38 27.56
N LEU A 58 -6.91 3.79 26.37
CA LEU A 58 -8.13 3.27 25.74
C LEU A 58 -8.06 1.76 25.49
N ASP A 59 -6.92 1.26 25.01
CA ASP A 59 -6.71 -0.17 24.78
C ASP A 59 -6.77 -0.96 26.10
N ALA A 60 -6.16 -0.44 27.17
CA ALA A 60 -6.24 -1.04 28.49
C ALA A 60 -7.69 -1.07 29.03
N VAL A 61 -8.46 0.01 28.84
CA VAL A 61 -9.86 0.09 29.26
C VAL A 61 -10.75 -0.84 28.43
N ARG A 62 -10.55 -0.90 27.10
CA ARG A 62 -11.27 -1.82 26.21
C ARG A 62 -11.04 -3.27 26.62
N LYS A 63 -9.79 -3.62 26.92
CA LYS A 63 -9.43 -4.95 27.41
C LYS A 63 -10.10 -5.29 28.75
N GLU A 64 -10.06 -4.39 29.73
CA GLU A 64 -10.76 -4.60 31.01
C GLU A 64 -12.29 -4.74 30.82
N LEU A 65 -12.89 -3.93 29.94
CA LEU A 65 -14.33 -4.03 29.62
C LEU A 65 -14.69 -5.34 28.91
N ALA A 66 -13.84 -5.82 27.99
CA ALA A 66 -14.03 -7.10 27.31
C ALA A 66 -13.94 -8.28 28.29
N GLU A 67 -12.94 -8.28 29.18
CA GLU A 67 -12.80 -9.26 30.27
C GLU A 67 -14.01 -9.26 31.21
N LEU A 68 -14.63 -8.10 31.46
CA LEU A 68 -15.84 -7.97 32.29
C LEU A 68 -17.13 -8.42 31.58
N ASN A 69 -17.24 -8.18 30.26
CA ASN A 69 -18.43 -8.53 29.48
C ASN A 69 -18.44 -10.00 29.04
N GLY A 70 -17.31 -10.70 29.18
CA GLY A 70 -17.19 -12.11 28.77
C GLY A 70 -17.21 -12.32 27.26
N ASP A 71 -17.10 -11.24 26.48
CA ASP A 71 -16.75 -11.28 25.07
C ASP A 71 -15.22 -11.37 25.02
N PRO A 72 -14.63 -12.53 24.65
CA PRO A 72 -13.25 -12.51 24.25
C PRO A 72 -13.16 -11.53 23.08
N GLU A 73 -12.19 -10.61 23.11
CA GLU A 73 -11.75 -9.95 21.87
C GLU A 73 -11.49 -11.07 20.88
N ASP A 74 -12.40 -11.25 19.92
CA ASP A 74 -12.23 -12.22 18.87
C ASP A 74 -10.94 -11.80 18.15
N GLU A 75 -9.90 -12.65 18.13
CA GLU A 75 -8.63 -12.35 17.43
C GLU A 75 -8.87 -11.96 15.96
N SER A 76 -10.06 -12.28 15.41
CA SER A 76 -10.54 -11.85 14.10
C SER A 76 -10.84 -10.36 13.96
N ASP A 77 -11.08 -9.63 15.06
CA ASP A 77 -11.44 -8.20 15.05
C ASP A 77 -10.23 -7.25 15.14
N ASP A 78 -9.01 -7.76 15.41
CA ASP A 78 -7.79 -6.95 15.30
C ASP A 78 -7.31 -6.86 13.84
N TYR A 79 -8.06 -6.12 13.04
CA TYR A 79 -7.71 -5.85 11.64
C TYR A 79 -6.39 -5.09 11.49
N ARG A 80 -5.97 -4.32 12.50
CA ARG A 80 -4.70 -3.59 12.45
C ARG A 80 -3.54 -4.56 12.42
N ALA A 81 -3.50 -5.49 13.38
CA ALA A 81 -2.46 -6.52 13.41
C ALA A 81 -2.47 -7.39 12.14
N ARG A 82 -3.66 -7.78 11.64
CA ARG A 82 -3.80 -8.56 10.39
C ARG A 82 -3.21 -7.82 9.18
N VAL A 83 -3.51 -6.53 9.03
CA VAL A 83 -2.98 -5.70 7.93
C VAL A 83 -1.47 -5.49 8.05
N GLU A 84 -0.96 -5.31 9.27
CA GLU A 84 0.48 -5.16 9.51
C GLU A 84 1.26 -6.46 9.23
N ALA A 85 0.71 -7.61 9.64
CA ALA A 85 1.32 -8.92 9.40
C ALA A 85 1.23 -9.40 7.94
N ALA A 86 0.23 -8.93 7.18
CA ALA A 86 0.06 -9.33 5.80
C ALA A 86 1.15 -8.75 4.88
N ASP A 87 1.57 -9.54 3.89
CA ASP A 87 2.53 -9.12 2.86
C ASP A 87 1.84 -8.33 1.75
N LEU A 88 1.37 -7.13 2.10
CA LEU A 88 0.65 -6.23 1.21
C LEU A 88 1.61 -5.27 0.50
N PRO A 89 1.38 -4.96 -0.79
CA PRO A 89 2.03 -3.84 -1.45
C PRO A 89 1.77 -2.53 -0.70
N GLU A 90 2.76 -1.63 -0.66
CA GLU A 90 2.72 -0.43 0.19
C GLU A 90 1.45 0.40 0.03
N HIS A 91 1.07 0.72 -1.21
CA HIS A 91 -0.15 1.48 -1.50
C HIS A 91 -1.44 0.80 -1.04
N VAL A 92 -1.47 -0.53 -0.99
CA VAL A 92 -2.61 -1.31 -0.47
C VAL A 92 -2.61 -1.29 1.06
N ARG A 93 -1.43 -1.45 1.68
CA ARG A 93 -1.26 -1.36 3.13
C ARG A 93 -1.72 -0.01 3.66
N GLU A 94 -1.28 1.09 3.04
CA GLU A 94 -1.71 2.46 3.40
C GLU A 94 -3.23 2.62 3.32
N ALA A 95 -3.86 2.12 2.24
CA ALA A 95 -5.31 2.17 2.08
C ALA A 95 -6.04 1.33 3.13
N ALA A 96 -5.54 0.12 3.42
CA ALA A 96 -6.12 -0.78 4.41
C ALA A 96 -6.03 -0.19 5.83
N LEU A 97 -4.87 0.36 6.22
CA LEU A 97 -4.71 1.02 7.51
C LEU A 97 -5.63 2.23 7.68
N LYS A 98 -5.88 2.98 6.60
CA LYS A 98 -6.84 4.10 6.61
C LYS A 98 -8.27 3.64 6.88
N GLU A 99 -8.69 2.52 6.31
CA GLU A 99 -10.02 1.95 6.58
C GLU A 99 -10.09 1.34 7.98
N VAL A 100 -9.02 0.70 8.48
CA VAL A 100 -8.91 0.24 9.87
C VAL A 100 -9.08 1.40 10.85
N GLU A 101 -8.42 2.54 10.62
CA GLU A 101 -8.61 3.72 11.46
C GLU A 101 -10.06 4.26 11.46
N LYS A 102 -10.80 4.10 10.35
CA LYS A 102 -12.22 4.45 10.34
C LYS A 102 -13.02 3.45 11.15
N LEU A 103 -12.73 2.16 11.00
CA LEU A 103 -13.37 1.08 11.76
C LEU A 103 -13.21 1.28 13.27
N GLU A 104 -12.00 1.60 13.73
CA GLU A 104 -11.67 1.86 15.15
C GLU A 104 -12.39 3.09 15.74
N ARG A 105 -12.73 4.07 14.90
CA ARG A 105 -13.45 5.29 15.27
C ARG A 105 -14.96 5.16 15.16
N SER A 106 -15.46 4.22 14.34
CA SER A 106 -16.88 3.98 14.19
C SER A 106 -17.46 3.25 15.40
N SER A 107 -18.69 3.56 15.76
CA SER A 107 -19.43 2.78 16.75
C SER A 107 -19.86 1.44 16.15
N ASP A 108 -19.90 0.37 16.95
CA ASP A 108 -20.30 -0.97 16.50
C ASP A 108 -21.73 -1.05 15.94
N GLN A 109 -22.56 -0.04 16.20
CA GLN A 109 -23.92 0.06 15.65
C GLN A 109 -23.98 0.75 14.28
N SER A 110 -22.85 1.21 13.73
CA SER A 110 -22.80 1.85 12.41
C SER A 110 -22.87 0.81 11.28
N PRO A 111 -23.78 0.98 10.29
CA PRO A 111 -23.83 0.15 9.09
C PRO A 111 -22.51 0.12 8.31
N GLU A 112 -21.70 1.17 8.43
CA GLU A 112 -20.41 1.30 7.72
C GLU A 112 -19.36 0.32 8.24
N GLY A 113 -19.42 -0.04 9.54
CA GLY A 113 -18.45 -0.95 10.14
C GLY A 113 -18.49 -2.35 9.53
N SER A 114 -19.69 -2.86 9.19
CA SER A 114 -19.84 -4.16 8.52
C SER A 114 -19.25 -4.16 7.11
N TRP A 115 -19.40 -3.06 6.37
CA TRP A 115 -18.83 -2.93 5.02
C TRP A 115 -17.32 -2.83 5.05
N ILE A 116 -16.76 -2.09 6.01
CA ILE A 116 -15.31 -1.96 6.18
C ILE A 116 -14.68 -3.32 6.53
N ARG A 117 -15.27 -4.07 7.48
CA ARG A 117 -14.83 -5.44 7.82
C ARG A 117 -14.83 -6.35 6.59
N THR A 118 -15.95 -6.39 5.85
CA THR A 118 -16.08 -7.21 4.64
C THR A 118 -15.03 -6.85 3.58
N TRP A 119 -14.77 -5.55 3.39
CA TRP A 119 -13.76 -5.10 2.46
C TRP A 119 -12.35 -5.48 2.91
N LEU A 120 -12.03 -5.31 4.19
CA LEU A 120 -10.73 -5.69 4.76
C LEU A 120 -10.49 -7.19 4.63
N ASP A 121 -11.48 -8.03 4.94
CA ASP A 121 -11.39 -9.47 4.76
C ASP A 121 -11.12 -9.83 3.29
N THR A 122 -11.88 -9.23 2.36
CA THR A 122 -11.68 -9.46 0.92
C THR A 122 -10.26 -9.08 0.49
N VAL A 123 -9.73 -7.95 0.96
CA VAL A 123 -8.38 -7.50 0.61
C VAL A 123 -7.30 -8.43 1.19
N LEU A 124 -7.49 -8.90 2.42
CA LEU A 124 -6.54 -9.77 3.11
C LEU A 124 -6.54 -11.20 2.54
N GLU A 125 -7.65 -11.65 1.96
CA GLU A 125 -7.75 -12.96 1.31
C GLU A 125 -7.10 -13.01 -0.09
N LEU A 126 -6.80 -11.86 -0.70
CA LEU A 126 -6.22 -11.84 -2.05
C LEU A 126 -4.75 -12.31 -2.06
N PRO A 127 -4.36 -13.15 -3.02
CA PRO A 127 -2.97 -13.63 -3.17
C PRO A 127 -2.09 -12.53 -3.80
N TRP A 128 -1.69 -11.54 -3.00
CA TRP A 128 -0.87 -10.40 -3.47
C TRP A 128 0.53 -10.81 -3.93
N THR A 129 1.17 -11.68 -3.16
CA THR A 129 2.56 -12.14 -3.41
C THR A 129 2.59 -13.55 -4.01
N GLU A 130 1.55 -14.35 -3.81
CA GLU A 130 1.49 -15.72 -4.29
C GLU A 130 1.18 -15.79 -5.79
N ARG A 131 2.06 -16.46 -6.54
CA ARG A 131 1.88 -16.72 -7.98
C ARG A 131 2.30 -18.14 -8.29
N THR A 132 1.59 -18.77 -9.21
CA THR A 132 2.00 -20.03 -9.80
C THR A 132 3.06 -19.80 -10.86
N GLU A 133 3.97 -20.76 -11.01
CA GLU A 133 4.86 -20.81 -12.15
C GLU A 133 4.11 -21.36 -13.37
N ASP A 134 4.16 -20.63 -14.48
CA ASP A 134 3.60 -21.11 -15.74
C ASP A 134 4.51 -22.21 -16.33
N ALA A 135 3.95 -23.40 -16.57
CA ALA A 135 4.62 -24.46 -17.32
C ALA A 135 4.17 -24.44 -18.80
N TYR A 136 5.12 -24.19 -19.71
CA TYR A 136 4.88 -24.22 -21.17
C TYR A 136 5.40 -25.52 -21.80
N ASP A 137 4.83 -26.65 -21.40
CA ASP A 137 5.05 -27.93 -22.08
C ASP A 137 3.96 -28.17 -23.14
N ILE A 138 4.34 -27.96 -24.40
CA ILE A 138 3.41 -28.10 -25.53
C ILE A 138 3.07 -29.57 -25.79
N ARG A 139 4.00 -30.49 -25.54
CA ARG A 139 3.75 -31.93 -25.74
C ARG A 139 2.82 -32.45 -24.66
N GLY A 140 3.12 -32.15 -23.39
CA GLY A 140 2.23 -32.47 -22.28
C GLY A 140 0.84 -31.86 -22.45
N ALA A 141 0.73 -30.61 -22.90
CA ALA A 141 -0.55 -29.98 -23.18
C ALA A 141 -1.34 -30.74 -24.28
N GLN A 142 -0.68 -31.18 -25.36
CA GLN A 142 -1.32 -31.96 -26.41
C GLN A 142 -1.81 -33.32 -25.89
N GLU A 143 -1.00 -34.01 -25.08
CA GLU A 143 -1.36 -35.30 -24.48
C GLU A 143 -2.58 -35.19 -23.56
N VAL A 144 -2.65 -34.14 -22.74
CA VAL A 144 -3.81 -33.87 -21.87
C VAL A 144 -5.06 -33.58 -22.71
N LEU A 145 -4.96 -32.71 -23.73
CA LEU A 145 -6.08 -32.41 -24.63
C LEU A 145 -6.57 -33.66 -25.37
N ASP A 146 -5.67 -34.55 -25.77
CA ASP A 146 -6.02 -35.80 -26.45
C ASP A 146 -6.65 -36.84 -25.52
N ALA A 147 -6.27 -36.85 -24.24
CA ALA A 147 -6.87 -37.71 -23.23
C ALA A 147 -8.27 -37.26 -22.80
N GLU A 148 -8.48 -35.94 -22.63
CA GLU A 148 -9.73 -35.39 -22.07
C GLU A 148 -10.80 -35.10 -23.13
N HIS A 149 -10.41 -34.89 -24.40
CA HIS A 149 -11.34 -34.53 -25.46
C HIS A 149 -11.16 -35.42 -26.69
N ALA A 150 -12.22 -36.12 -27.10
CA ALA A 150 -12.20 -36.86 -28.37
C ALA A 150 -12.40 -35.91 -29.58
N GLY A 151 -11.58 -36.07 -30.62
CA GLY A 151 -11.64 -35.24 -31.84
C GLY A 151 -11.04 -33.85 -31.66
N LEU A 152 -11.67 -32.83 -32.25
CA LEU A 152 -11.27 -31.41 -32.16
C LEU A 152 -9.83 -31.10 -32.63
N ALA A 153 -9.33 -31.84 -33.63
CA ALA A 153 -7.95 -31.71 -34.11
C ALA A 153 -7.55 -30.25 -34.39
N ASP A 154 -8.34 -29.53 -35.20
CA ASP A 154 -8.09 -28.14 -35.56
C ASP A 154 -8.08 -27.19 -34.32
N VAL A 155 -8.92 -27.47 -33.32
CA VAL A 155 -9.01 -26.65 -32.10
C VAL A 155 -7.82 -26.91 -31.19
N LYS A 156 -7.44 -28.18 -31.01
CA LYS A 156 -6.27 -28.57 -30.19
C LYS A 156 -4.97 -28.06 -30.79
N GLU A 157 -4.83 -28.14 -32.12
CA GLU A 157 -3.72 -27.54 -32.84
C GLU A 157 -3.67 -26.02 -32.59
N ARG A 158 -4.83 -25.33 -32.64
CA ARG A 158 -4.86 -23.89 -32.38
C ARG A 158 -4.50 -23.52 -30.93
N ILE A 159 -4.92 -24.33 -29.96
CA ILE A 159 -4.57 -24.14 -28.54
C ILE A 159 -3.06 -24.34 -28.35
N THR A 160 -2.47 -25.39 -28.92
CA THR A 160 -1.03 -25.65 -28.81
C THR A 160 -0.19 -24.61 -29.54
N GLU A 161 -0.61 -24.11 -30.70
CA GLU A 161 0.00 -22.96 -31.37
C GLU A 161 0.00 -21.72 -30.47
N TYR A 162 -1.13 -21.43 -29.82
CA TYR A 162 -1.26 -20.31 -28.90
C TYR A 162 -0.31 -20.45 -27.70
N LEU A 163 -0.21 -21.63 -27.10
CA LEU A 163 0.74 -21.93 -26.03
C LEU A 163 2.19 -21.81 -26.52
N ALA A 164 2.50 -22.24 -27.74
CA ALA A 164 3.84 -22.13 -28.32
C ALA A 164 4.26 -20.67 -28.56
N VAL A 165 3.33 -19.81 -29.00
CA VAL A 165 3.57 -18.37 -29.10
C VAL A 165 3.81 -17.76 -27.71
N ARG A 166 3.04 -18.15 -26.69
CA ARG A 166 3.24 -17.70 -25.32
C ARG A 166 4.60 -18.13 -24.76
N LYS A 167 4.98 -19.40 -24.95
CA LYS A 167 6.30 -19.93 -24.60
C LYS A 167 7.42 -19.09 -25.20
N ARG A 168 7.37 -18.86 -26.52
CA ARG A 168 8.37 -18.06 -27.23
C ARG A 168 8.47 -16.62 -26.74
N ARG A 169 7.34 -16.01 -26.33
CA ARG A 169 7.35 -14.67 -25.73
C ARG A 169 7.96 -14.69 -24.32
N ALA A 170 7.64 -15.69 -23.52
CA ALA A 170 8.23 -15.89 -22.20
C ALA A 170 9.75 -16.10 -22.28
N ASP A 171 10.23 -17.00 -23.15
CA ASP A 171 11.66 -17.27 -23.39
C ASP A 171 12.44 -16.02 -23.83
N ARG A 172 11.75 -15.06 -24.47
CA ARG A 172 12.32 -13.78 -24.92
C ARG A 172 12.21 -12.66 -23.89
N GLY A 173 11.67 -12.92 -22.70
CA GLY A 173 11.41 -11.89 -21.68
C GLY A 173 10.30 -10.90 -22.05
N LEU A 174 9.49 -11.20 -23.07
CA LEU A 174 8.39 -10.35 -23.58
C LEU A 174 7.02 -10.73 -22.99
N GLY A 175 7.01 -11.54 -21.94
CA GLY A 175 5.80 -12.10 -21.32
C GLY A 175 5.03 -11.14 -20.43
N VAL A 176 5.67 -10.13 -19.85
CA VAL A 176 5.05 -9.16 -18.94
C VAL A 176 5.38 -7.75 -19.42
N VAL A 177 4.37 -7.03 -19.91
CA VAL A 177 4.50 -5.61 -20.29
C VAL A 177 3.68 -4.80 -19.29
N GLY A 178 4.35 -4.03 -18.44
CA GLY A 178 3.68 -3.17 -17.44
C GLY A 178 2.84 -3.94 -16.41
N GLY A 179 3.29 -5.12 -15.98
CA GLY A 179 2.58 -5.95 -15.00
C GLY A 179 1.39 -6.75 -15.54
N ARG A 180 1.04 -6.59 -16.82
CA ARG A 180 0.04 -7.43 -17.50
C ARG A 180 0.72 -8.36 -18.49
N ARG A 181 0.25 -9.61 -18.56
CA ARG A 181 0.65 -10.52 -19.63
C ARG A 181 0.15 -9.96 -20.96
N GLY A 182 1.05 -9.37 -21.74
CA GLY A 182 0.74 -8.83 -23.04
C GLY A 182 0.55 -9.95 -24.05
N GLY A 183 -0.62 -10.09 -24.65
CA GLY A 183 -0.92 -11.13 -25.63
C GLY A 183 -2.37 -11.14 -26.07
N ALA A 184 -2.68 -11.93 -27.09
CA ALA A 184 -4.06 -12.20 -27.47
C ALA A 184 -4.75 -13.02 -26.36
N VAL A 185 -6.04 -12.79 -26.15
CA VAL A 185 -6.89 -13.64 -25.30
C VAL A 185 -7.57 -14.66 -26.21
N LEU A 186 -7.47 -15.94 -25.89
CA LEU A 186 -8.15 -17.00 -26.64
C LEU A 186 -9.64 -17.02 -26.25
N ALA A 187 -10.51 -16.90 -27.24
CA ALA A 187 -11.95 -17.01 -27.07
C ALA A 187 -12.48 -18.23 -27.82
N LEU A 188 -13.01 -19.21 -27.09
CA LEU A 188 -13.65 -20.40 -27.67
C LEU A 188 -15.11 -20.08 -27.97
N VAL A 189 -15.54 -20.20 -29.22
CA VAL A 189 -16.89 -19.84 -29.68
C VAL A 189 -17.59 -21.05 -30.27
N GLY A 190 -18.84 -21.28 -29.86
CA GLY A 190 -19.67 -22.37 -30.37
C GLY A 190 -20.95 -22.58 -29.55
N PRO A 191 -21.87 -23.44 -30.02
CA PRO A 191 -23.14 -23.72 -29.34
C PRO A 191 -22.95 -24.33 -27.94
N PRO A 192 -23.95 -24.29 -27.04
CA PRO A 192 -23.85 -24.90 -25.72
C PRO A 192 -23.58 -26.41 -25.82
N GLY A 193 -22.85 -26.98 -24.86
CA GLY A 193 -22.55 -28.41 -24.80
C GLY A 193 -21.32 -28.90 -25.58
N VAL A 194 -20.62 -28.04 -26.34
CA VAL A 194 -19.43 -28.43 -27.13
C VAL A 194 -18.10 -28.47 -26.36
N GLY A 195 -18.14 -28.50 -25.03
CA GLY A 195 -16.92 -28.67 -24.20
C GLY A 195 -16.06 -27.41 -23.97
N LYS A 196 -16.54 -26.20 -24.30
CA LYS A 196 -15.75 -24.95 -24.19
C LYS A 196 -15.19 -24.68 -22.79
N THR A 197 -15.96 -24.94 -21.73
CA THR A 197 -15.51 -24.77 -20.34
C THR A 197 -14.56 -25.87 -19.88
N SER A 198 -14.62 -27.05 -20.50
CA SER A 198 -13.71 -28.16 -20.19
C SER A 198 -12.36 -28.02 -20.91
N LEU A 199 -12.29 -27.23 -21.97
CA LEU A 199 -11.06 -26.94 -22.72
C LEU A 199 -10.26 -25.76 -22.14
N GLY A 200 -10.88 -24.93 -21.31
CA GLY A 200 -10.26 -23.74 -20.71
C GLY A 200 -9.79 -24.01 -19.30
#